data_AF-A0A367I865-F1
#
_entry.id   AF-A0A367I865-F1
#
_cell.length_a   1.000
_cell.length_b   1.000
_cell.length_c   1.000
_cell.angle_alpha   90.00
_cell.angle_beta   90.00
_cell.angle_gamma   90.00
#
_symmetry.space_group_name_H-M   'P 1'
#
loop_
_entity.id
_entity.type
_entity.pdbx_description
1 polymer ?
#
loop_
_entity_poly.entity_id
_entity_poly.type
_entity_poly.pdbx_seq_one_letter_code
_entity_poly.pdbx_strand_id
1 'polypeptide(L)'
;MSAGFAMFLYGFANVFIGGEVADLGALSGVMLGLIIITMGLLVWWRQDMSADGIYEPKATGAPFRNIDIRKVSMWIFLMSEMMVFTSLFSTYIRYRLGIQNCGEVFLSGEWVEGTSVVCFEPAAHLIASSWFHLAPGAVNTFALIISSFTIVLALKTAKMSDKKYADKYEIDMERVRTHRSRKVAMFLGSTLFLATLFLTLKMIEWFIGFPTPGPLTDLNHGHSEIASLYSEGYTIHANSYQHYAYDTSYHDGHDIPHDSALYSMMQAGTHPGGVMMADIRVGASTFFVTTGTHGVHVLAGMIGLAYMTLKALRGGYGPSNAVSIEYFGLYWHFVDLVWVLVFPFFYLF
;
A
#
# COMPACT_ATOMS: atom_id res chain seq x y z
N MET A 1 -16.54 -14.27 -18.70
CA MET A 1 -16.26 -13.75 -17.34
C MET A 1 -17.44 -13.93 -16.39
N SER A 2 -18.66 -13.47 -16.69
CA SER A 2 -19.81 -13.56 -15.76
C SER A 2 -20.12 -14.98 -15.29
N ALA A 3 -20.03 -15.99 -16.17
CA ALA A 3 -20.18 -17.40 -15.79
C ALA A 3 -19.09 -17.87 -14.82
N GLY A 4 -17.86 -17.36 -14.96
CA GLY A 4 -16.75 -17.66 -14.04
C GLY A 4 -17.00 -17.08 -12.64
N PHE A 5 -17.51 -15.85 -12.55
CA PHE A 5 -17.92 -15.24 -11.27
C PHE A 5 -19.04 -16.03 -10.59
N ALA A 6 -20.06 -16.43 -11.35
CA ALA A 6 -21.14 -17.25 -10.81
C ALA A 6 -20.62 -18.58 -10.24
N MET A 7 -19.76 -19.29 -10.99
CA MET A 7 -19.14 -20.54 -10.53
C MET A 7 -18.23 -20.35 -9.32
N PHE A 8 -17.42 -19.28 -9.30
CA PHE A 8 -16.56 -18.96 -8.17
C PHE A 8 -17.39 -18.70 -6.90
N LEU A 9 -18.38 -17.80 -6.97
CA LEU A 9 -19.19 -17.43 -5.81
C LEU A 9 -20.03 -18.61 -5.30
N TYR A 10 -20.63 -19.37 -6.22
CA TYR A 10 -21.40 -20.56 -5.86
C TYR A 10 -20.50 -21.65 -5.25
N GLY A 11 -19.34 -21.91 -5.84
CA GLY A 11 -18.37 -22.84 -5.27
C GLY A 11 -17.89 -22.40 -3.89
N PHE A 12 -17.55 -21.13 -3.74
CA PHE A 12 -17.02 -20.56 -2.50
C PHE A 12 -18.05 -20.63 -1.36
N ALA A 13 -19.32 -20.32 -1.65
CA ALA A 13 -20.42 -20.43 -0.70
C ALA A 13 -20.68 -21.87 -0.24
N ASN A 14 -20.42 -22.87 -1.08
CA ASN A 14 -20.55 -24.28 -0.71
C ASN A 14 -19.35 -24.82 0.06
N VAL A 15 -18.15 -24.29 -0.22
CA VAL A 15 -16.95 -24.65 0.55
C VAL A 15 -17.06 -24.15 1.99
N PHE A 16 -17.60 -22.94 2.20
CA PHE A 16 -17.66 -22.31 3.52
C PHE A 16 -19.11 -22.04 3.96
N ILE A 17 -19.60 -22.85 4.91
CA ILE A 17 -20.93 -22.64 5.51
C ILE A 17 -20.72 -22.36 7.01
N GLY A 18 -21.14 -21.18 7.46
CA GLY A 18 -21.06 -20.81 8.89
C GLY A 18 -19.64 -20.65 9.45
N GLY A 19 -18.63 -20.48 8.58
CA GLY A 19 -17.23 -20.38 8.97
C GLY A 19 -16.48 -21.72 9.03
N GLU A 20 -17.16 -22.83 8.76
CA GLU A 20 -16.55 -24.17 8.66
C GLU A 20 -16.42 -24.63 7.20
N VAL A 21 -15.44 -25.49 6.94
CA VAL A 21 -15.25 -26.12 5.63
C VAL A 21 -16.28 -27.24 5.49
N ALA A 22 -17.32 -27.01 4.69
CA ALA A 22 -18.46 -27.91 4.55
C ALA A 22 -18.27 -28.94 3.42
N ASP A 23 -17.83 -28.51 2.24
CA ASP A 23 -17.60 -29.39 1.09
C ASP A 23 -16.32 -29.05 0.33
N LEU A 24 -15.29 -29.87 0.52
CA LEU A 24 -14.03 -29.79 -0.23
C LEU A 24 -14.19 -30.13 -1.72
N GLY A 25 -15.23 -30.87 -2.11
CA GLY A 25 -15.54 -31.17 -3.51
C GLY A 25 -15.89 -29.92 -4.32
N ALA A 26 -16.56 -28.96 -3.69
CA ALA A 26 -16.89 -27.65 -4.27
C ALA A 26 -15.65 -26.79 -4.58
N LEU A 27 -14.47 -27.12 -4.05
CA LEU A 27 -13.20 -26.46 -4.35
C LEU A 27 -12.85 -26.53 -5.84
N SER A 28 -13.25 -27.62 -6.52
CA SER A 28 -13.10 -27.76 -7.96
C SER A 28 -13.86 -26.68 -8.74
N GLY A 29 -15.06 -26.32 -8.28
CA GLY A 29 -15.87 -25.23 -8.83
C GLY A 29 -15.26 -23.85 -8.58
N VAL A 30 -14.66 -23.65 -7.40
CA VAL A 30 -13.90 -22.42 -7.07
C VAL A 30 -12.71 -22.26 -8.03
N MET A 31 -11.90 -23.31 -8.19
CA MET A 31 -10.72 -23.28 -9.05
C MET A 31 -11.09 -23.08 -10.52
N LEU A 32 -12.13 -23.77 -11.01
CA LEU A 32 -12.62 -23.59 -12.38
C LEU A 32 -13.15 -22.18 -12.61
N GLY A 33 -13.92 -21.64 -11.65
CA GLY A 33 -14.41 -20.27 -11.67
C GLY A 33 -13.27 -19.26 -11.79
N LEU A 34 -12.23 -19.39 -10.95
CA LEU A 34 -11.03 -18.55 -10.99
C LEU A 34 -10.31 -18.65 -12.34
N ILE A 35 -10.09 -19.85 -12.87
CA ILE A 35 -9.44 -20.05 -14.19
C ILE A 35 -10.21 -19.32 -15.29
N ILE A 36 -11.54 -19.43 -15.31
CA ILE A 36 -12.39 -18.78 -16.33
C ILE A 36 -12.35 -17.25 -16.18
N ILE A 37 -12.34 -16.73 -14.95
CA ILE A 37 -12.20 -15.29 -14.68
C ILE A 37 -10.83 -14.82 -15.18
N THR A 38 -9.74 -15.47 -14.76
CA THR A 38 -8.38 -15.11 -15.13
C THR A 38 -8.16 -15.20 -16.63
N MET A 39 -8.61 -16.26 -17.30
CA MET A 39 -8.52 -16.37 -18.76
C MET A 39 -9.33 -15.28 -19.46
N GLY A 40 -10.54 -15.00 -18.97
CA GLY A 40 -11.36 -13.90 -19.49
C GLY A 40 -10.67 -12.54 -19.37
N LEU A 41 -10.08 -12.27 -18.21
CA LEU A 41 -9.30 -11.06 -17.96
C LEU A 41 -8.06 -10.99 -18.85
N LEU A 42 -7.31 -12.08 -19.02
CA LEU A 42 -6.12 -12.12 -19.87
C LEU A 42 -6.44 -11.89 -21.34
N VAL A 43 -7.53 -12.49 -21.84
CA VAL A 43 -7.98 -12.28 -23.23
C VAL A 43 -8.43 -10.83 -23.42
N TRP A 44 -9.26 -10.31 -22.51
CA TRP A 44 -9.71 -8.93 -22.53
C TRP A 44 -8.52 -7.95 -22.47
N TRP A 45 -7.59 -8.17 -21.54
CA TRP A 45 -6.37 -7.39 -21.38
C TRP A 45 -5.53 -7.38 -22.65
N ARG A 46 -5.31 -8.56 -23.25
CA ARG A 46 -4.53 -8.69 -24.49
C ARG A 46 -5.19 -7.93 -25.63
N GLN A 47 -6.51 -7.98 -25.75
CA GLN A 47 -7.24 -7.27 -26.80
C GLN A 47 -7.18 -5.76 -26.59
N ASP A 48 -7.52 -5.27 -25.40
CA ASP A 48 -7.62 -3.84 -25.11
C ASP A 48 -6.24 -3.16 -25.14
N MET A 49 -5.23 -3.77 -24.53
CA MET A 49 -3.88 -3.20 -24.48
C MET A 49 -3.09 -3.35 -25.79
N SER A 50 -3.59 -4.13 -26.74
CA SER A 50 -3.05 -4.20 -28.11
C SER A 50 -3.61 -3.12 -29.04
N ALA A 51 -4.68 -2.42 -28.64
CA ALA A 51 -5.26 -1.36 -29.45
C ALA A 51 -4.33 -0.13 -29.47
N ASP A 52 -3.95 0.32 -30.66
CA ASP A 52 -3.00 1.43 -30.86
C ASP A 52 -3.64 2.84 -30.77
N GLY A 53 -4.90 2.95 -30.31
CA GLY A 53 -5.58 4.23 -30.09
C GLY A 53 -6.02 4.96 -31.38
N ILE A 54 -5.97 4.31 -32.55
CA ILE A 54 -6.30 4.92 -33.85
C ILE A 54 -7.79 5.32 -33.96
N TYR A 55 -8.67 4.66 -33.20
CA TYR A 55 -10.08 5.03 -33.06
C TYR A 55 -10.53 4.88 -31.62
N GLU A 56 -10.66 5.99 -30.90
CA GLU A 56 -11.29 6.02 -29.58
C GLU A 56 -12.67 6.67 -29.67
N PRO A 57 -13.74 5.98 -29.24
CA PRO A 57 -15.06 6.58 -29.18
C PRO A 57 -15.06 7.75 -28.20
N LYS A 58 -15.63 8.88 -28.64
CA LYS A 58 -15.80 10.07 -27.81
C LYS A 58 -17.12 10.00 -27.05
N ALA A 59 -17.11 10.48 -25.82
CA ALA A 59 -18.32 10.60 -25.01
C ALA A 59 -19.31 11.59 -25.65
N THR A 60 -20.57 11.18 -25.72
CA THR A 60 -21.67 11.92 -26.38
C THR A 60 -22.50 12.73 -25.38
N GLY A 61 -22.49 12.37 -24.08
CA GLY A 61 -23.26 13.03 -23.03
C GLY A 61 -22.50 14.14 -22.29
N ALA A 62 -23.23 15.14 -21.79
CA ALA A 62 -22.72 16.10 -20.82
C ALA A 62 -22.52 15.42 -19.45
N PRO A 63 -21.50 15.80 -18.64
CA PRO A 63 -20.58 16.92 -18.82
C PRO A 63 -19.35 16.64 -19.70
N PHE A 64 -19.13 15.39 -20.14
CA PHE A 64 -17.86 14.96 -20.77
C PHE A 64 -17.88 14.94 -22.31
N ARG A 65 -18.71 15.77 -22.95
CA ARG A 65 -18.89 15.75 -24.42
C ARG A 65 -17.56 15.97 -25.15
N ASN A 66 -17.28 15.15 -26.18
CA ASN A 66 -16.06 15.18 -27.01
C ASN A 66 -14.75 14.76 -26.31
N ILE A 67 -14.81 14.15 -25.13
CA ILE A 67 -13.64 13.55 -24.46
C ILE A 67 -13.58 12.06 -24.77
N ASP A 68 -12.38 11.50 -24.89
CA ASP A 68 -12.18 10.06 -25.12
C ASP A 68 -12.80 9.24 -23.98
N ILE A 69 -13.59 8.22 -24.32
CA ILE A 69 -14.38 7.48 -23.33
C ILE A 69 -13.51 6.75 -22.30
N ARG A 70 -12.32 6.27 -22.70
CA ARG A 70 -11.38 5.60 -21.79
C ARG A 70 -10.80 6.56 -20.77
N LYS A 71 -10.51 7.81 -21.16
CA LYS A 71 -10.10 8.86 -20.22
C LYS A 71 -11.20 9.17 -19.21
N VAL A 72 -12.44 9.34 -19.65
CA VAL A 72 -13.58 9.59 -18.75
C VAL A 72 -13.80 8.40 -17.80
N SER A 73 -13.72 7.18 -18.33
CA SER A 73 -13.84 5.95 -17.53
C SER A 73 -12.74 5.86 -16.48
N MET A 74 -11.51 6.22 -16.83
CA MET A 74 -10.39 6.30 -15.88
C MET A 74 -10.67 7.31 -14.77
N TRP A 75 -11.21 8.50 -15.08
CA TRP A 75 -11.58 9.47 -14.05
C TRP A 75 -12.65 8.96 -13.11
N ILE A 76 -13.70 8.33 -13.64
CA ILE A 76 -14.79 7.76 -12.83
C ILE A 76 -14.25 6.65 -11.92
N PHE A 77 -13.40 5.77 -12.46
CA PHE A 77 -12.72 4.75 -11.67
C PHE A 77 -11.85 5.35 -10.56
N LEU A 78 -11.05 6.39 -10.85
CA LEU A 78 -10.25 7.04 -9.80
C LEU A 78 -11.11 7.74 -8.74
N MET A 79 -12.25 8.31 -9.14
CA MET A 79 -13.20 8.87 -8.18
C MET A 79 -13.79 7.79 -7.27
N SER A 80 -14.09 6.59 -7.78
CA SER A 80 -14.54 5.48 -6.93
C SER A 80 -13.47 5.04 -5.94
N GLU A 81 -12.22 4.92 -6.38
CA GLU A 81 -11.12 4.56 -5.48
C GLU A 81 -10.87 5.63 -4.42
N MET A 82 -10.98 6.92 -4.79
CA MET A 82 -10.90 8.01 -3.83
C MET A 82 -12.00 7.93 -2.76
N MET A 83 -13.22 7.54 -3.12
CA MET A 83 -14.30 7.33 -2.16
C MET A 83 -14.00 6.16 -1.20
N VAL A 84 -13.47 5.04 -1.72
CA VAL A 84 -13.05 3.89 -0.91
C VAL A 84 -11.99 4.30 0.11
N PHE A 85 -10.88 4.90 -0.33
CA PHE A 85 -9.83 5.33 0.61
C PHE A 85 -10.29 6.41 1.59
N THR A 86 -11.11 7.36 1.13
CA THR A 86 -11.69 8.39 2.02
C THR A 86 -12.52 7.75 3.14
N SER A 87 -13.29 6.70 2.85
CA SER A 87 -14.04 5.96 3.87
C SER A 87 -13.12 5.27 4.89
N LEU A 88 -12.01 4.68 4.43
CA LEU A 88 -11.01 4.03 5.29
C LEU A 88 -10.32 5.05 6.20
N PHE A 89 -9.85 6.17 5.64
CA PHE A 89 -9.26 7.28 6.40
C PHE A 89 -10.25 7.88 7.41
N SER A 90 -11.49 8.14 6.99
CA SER A 90 -12.52 8.67 7.89
C SER A 90 -12.82 7.73 9.04
N THR A 91 -12.86 6.42 8.77
CA THR A 91 -13.05 5.38 9.79
C THR A 91 -11.89 5.37 10.79
N TYR A 92 -10.64 5.40 10.30
CA TYR A 92 -9.46 5.51 11.15
C TYR A 92 -9.50 6.75 12.05
N ILE A 93 -9.72 7.93 11.48
CA ILE A 93 -9.75 9.20 12.24
C ILE A 93 -10.84 9.17 13.32
N ARG A 94 -12.04 8.65 13.00
CA ARG A 94 -13.13 8.53 13.97
C ARG A 94 -12.77 7.65 15.16
N TYR A 95 -12.12 6.50 14.91
CA TYR A 95 -11.68 5.63 16.00
C TYR A 95 -10.49 6.22 16.77
N ARG A 96 -9.53 6.81 16.05
CA ARG A 96 -8.34 7.45 16.62
C ARG A 96 -8.69 8.60 17.58
N LEU A 97 -9.71 9.39 17.25
CA LEU A 97 -10.16 10.53 18.07
C LEU A 97 -11.30 10.18 19.05
N GLY A 98 -12.00 9.07 18.81
CA GLY A 98 -13.16 8.66 19.59
C GLY A 98 -12.86 7.69 20.74
N ILE A 99 -11.76 6.94 20.65
CA ILE A 99 -11.31 5.98 21.68
C ILE A 99 -10.12 6.59 22.41
N GLN A 100 -10.08 6.45 23.74
CA GLN A 100 -8.98 6.94 24.57
C GLN A 100 -7.63 6.31 24.18
N ASN A 101 -6.57 7.10 24.24
CA ASN A 101 -5.22 6.63 23.92
C ASN A 101 -4.73 5.63 24.98
N CYS A 102 -4.15 4.52 24.55
CA CYS A 102 -3.63 3.51 25.48
C CYS A 102 -2.57 4.05 26.45
N GLY A 103 -1.74 5.03 26.04
CA GLY A 103 -0.76 5.66 26.94
C GLY A 103 -1.41 6.45 28.08
N GLU A 104 -2.53 7.13 27.83
CA GLU A 104 -3.27 7.85 28.88
C GLU A 104 -3.95 6.88 29.86
N VAL A 105 -4.56 5.81 29.33
CA VAL A 105 -5.17 4.74 30.12
C VAL A 105 -4.11 3.99 30.93
N PHE A 106 -2.94 3.76 30.34
CA PHE A 106 -1.81 3.16 31.02
C PHE A 106 -1.40 3.98 32.25
N LEU A 107 -1.17 5.28 32.06
CA LEU A 107 -0.73 6.21 33.10
C LEU A 107 -1.81 6.50 34.16
N SER A 108 -3.09 6.32 33.85
CA SER A 108 -4.17 6.48 34.83
C SER A 108 -4.16 5.37 35.89
N GLY A 109 -3.66 4.18 35.55
CA GLY A 109 -3.71 3.02 36.43
C GLY A 109 -5.13 2.48 36.67
N GLU A 110 -6.14 2.99 35.97
CA GLU A 110 -7.54 2.55 36.08
C GLU A 110 -7.82 1.30 35.23
N TRP A 111 -6.92 0.32 35.29
CA TRP A 111 -7.02 -0.95 34.59
C TRP A 111 -6.76 -2.11 35.55
N VAL A 112 -7.06 -3.34 35.12
CA VAL A 112 -6.90 -4.53 35.97
C VAL A 112 -5.91 -5.49 35.30
N GLU A 113 -4.86 -5.85 36.03
CA GLU A 113 -3.85 -6.82 35.58
C GLU A 113 -4.50 -8.12 35.08
N GLY A 114 -4.05 -8.60 33.92
CA GLY A 114 -4.58 -9.82 33.29
C GLY A 114 -5.88 -9.64 32.49
N THR A 115 -6.46 -8.44 32.45
CA THR A 115 -7.62 -8.13 31.61
C THR A 115 -7.24 -7.18 30.46
N SER A 116 -7.82 -7.40 29.28
CA SER A 116 -7.63 -6.52 28.13
C SER A 116 -8.54 -5.30 28.21
N VAL A 117 -7.95 -4.11 28.15
CA VAL A 117 -8.69 -2.84 28.12
C VAL A 117 -8.86 -2.36 26.70
N VAL A 118 -10.03 -1.79 26.39
CA VAL A 118 -10.29 -1.18 25.09
C VAL A 118 -9.68 0.22 25.09
N CYS A 119 -8.58 0.38 24.37
CA CYS A 119 -7.92 1.66 24.13
C CYS A 119 -7.35 1.69 22.70
N PHE A 120 -7.06 2.88 22.18
CA PHE A 120 -6.54 3.02 20.82
C PHE A 120 -5.02 3.02 20.80
N GLU A 121 -4.45 1.92 20.32
CA GLU A 121 -3.01 1.74 20.07
C GLU A 121 -2.72 1.88 18.56
N PRO A 122 -2.15 3.02 18.11
CA PRO A 122 -1.80 3.18 16.71
C PRO A 122 -0.56 2.35 16.36
N ALA A 123 -0.51 1.79 15.15
CA ALA A 123 0.71 1.14 14.65
C ALA A 123 1.92 2.11 14.64
N ALA A 124 1.66 3.41 14.49
CA ALA A 124 2.66 4.46 14.60
C ALA A 124 3.46 4.39 15.90
N HIS A 125 2.88 3.93 17.01
CA HIS A 125 3.60 3.84 18.28
C HIS A 125 4.76 2.83 18.22
N LEU A 126 4.58 1.72 17.50
CA LEU A 126 5.65 0.76 17.24
C LEU A 126 6.60 1.23 16.13
N ILE A 127 6.05 1.82 15.08
CA ILE A 127 6.81 2.16 13.87
C ILE A 127 7.62 3.47 14.03
N ALA A 128 7.17 4.39 14.88
CA ALA A 128 7.86 5.63 15.19
C ALA A 128 8.74 5.52 16.45
N SER A 129 8.79 4.34 17.09
CA SER A 129 9.59 4.11 18.30
C SER A 129 11.09 4.36 18.09
N SER A 130 11.61 4.12 16.87
CA SER A 130 12.97 4.47 16.51
C SER A 130 13.06 5.05 15.11
N TRP A 131 14.09 5.88 14.89
CA TRP A 131 14.42 6.39 13.54
C TRP A 131 14.57 5.26 12.52
N PHE A 132 15.11 4.12 12.94
CA PHE A 132 15.30 2.99 12.05
C PHE A 132 13.98 2.30 11.69
N HIS A 133 12.98 2.27 12.58
CA HIS A 133 11.63 1.80 12.21
C HIS A 133 10.92 2.75 11.22
N LEU A 134 11.14 4.06 11.36
CA LEU A 134 10.52 5.07 10.48
C LEU A 134 11.22 5.20 9.11
N ALA A 135 12.55 4.99 9.06
CA ALA A 135 13.38 5.24 7.88
C ALA A 135 12.95 4.43 6.62
N PRO A 136 12.61 3.12 6.70
CA PRO A 136 12.05 2.39 5.56
C PRO A 136 10.78 3.03 5.01
N GLY A 137 9.91 3.53 5.89
CA GLY A 137 8.70 4.27 5.50
C GLY A 137 9.02 5.57 4.77
N ALA A 138 9.99 6.34 5.25
CA ALA A 138 10.44 7.57 4.61
C ALA A 138 11.09 7.30 3.23
N VAL A 139 11.98 6.31 3.14
CA VAL A 139 12.60 5.87 1.88
C VAL A 139 11.53 5.43 0.87
N ASN A 140 10.50 4.73 1.33
CA ASN A 140 9.37 4.32 0.51
C ASN A 140 8.59 5.50 -0.08
N THR A 141 8.37 6.55 0.70
CA THR A 141 7.74 7.79 0.21
C THR A 141 8.57 8.43 -0.89
N PHE A 142 9.90 8.52 -0.74
CA PHE A 142 10.77 9.00 -1.81
C PHE A 142 10.77 8.10 -3.04
N ALA A 143 10.79 6.77 -2.85
CA ALA A 143 10.76 5.81 -3.93
C ALA A 143 9.49 5.96 -4.79
N LEU A 144 8.33 6.16 -4.17
CA LEU A 144 7.07 6.36 -4.89
C LEU A 144 7.01 7.71 -5.61
N ILE A 145 7.45 8.80 -4.99
CA ILE A 145 7.50 10.13 -5.64
C ILE A 145 8.44 10.10 -6.86
N ILE A 146 9.62 9.48 -6.73
CA ILE A 146 10.55 9.30 -7.86
C ILE A 146 9.92 8.41 -8.93
N SER A 147 9.19 7.36 -8.53
CA SER A 147 8.48 6.48 -9.47
C SER A 147 7.43 7.25 -10.30
N SER A 148 6.64 8.13 -9.67
CA SER A 148 5.71 9.03 -10.35
C SER A 148 6.43 9.93 -11.36
N PHE A 149 7.55 10.53 -10.97
CA PHE A 149 8.34 11.35 -11.88
C PHE A 149 8.84 10.55 -13.09
N THR A 150 9.30 9.32 -12.89
CA THR A 150 9.77 8.46 -14.00
C THR A 150 8.66 8.11 -14.99
N ILE A 151 7.41 7.95 -14.56
CA ILE A 151 6.27 7.76 -15.47
C ILE A 151 6.01 9.00 -16.34
N VAL A 152 6.08 10.20 -15.75
CA VAL A 152 5.93 11.45 -16.50
C VAL A 152 7.03 11.58 -17.55
N LEU A 153 8.26 11.22 -17.21
CA LEU A 153 9.37 11.14 -18.17
C LEU A 153 9.09 10.12 -19.28
N ALA A 154 8.58 8.94 -18.94
CA ALA A 154 8.19 7.92 -19.91
C ALA A 154 7.16 8.47 -20.91
N LEU A 155 6.10 9.11 -20.42
CA LEU A 155 5.05 9.70 -21.24
C LEU A 155 5.58 10.83 -22.14
N LYS A 156 6.37 11.75 -21.55
CA LYS A 156 6.97 12.88 -22.27
C LYS A 156 7.89 12.40 -23.38
N THR A 157 8.66 11.35 -23.12
CA THR A 157 9.54 10.72 -24.11
C THR A 157 8.75 10.00 -25.19
N ALA A 158 7.67 9.29 -24.84
CA ALA A 158 6.83 8.56 -25.78
C ALA A 158 6.09 9.51 -26.76
N LYS A 159 5.57 10.64 -26.26
CA LYS A 159 4.84 11.65 -27.05
C LYS A 159 5.72 12.56 -27.92
N MET A 160 7.05 12.50 -27.76
CA MET A 160 7.95 13.37 -28.52
C MET A 160 7.97 12.98 -30.01
N SER A 161 7.70 13.96 -30.89
CA SER A 161 7.81 13.79 -32.34
C SER A 161 9.21 13.31 -32.74
N ASP A 162 9.31 12.50 -33.79
CA ASP A 162 10.58 11.89 -34.20
C ASP A 162 11.69 12.93 -34.44
N LYS A 163 11.39 14.04 -35.14
CA LYS A 163 12.34 15.14 -35.39
C LYS A 163 12.88 15.73 -34.09
N LYS A 164 11.99 16.18 -33.20
CA LYS A 164 12.37 16.75 -31.90
C LYS A 164 13.18 15.78 -31.04
N TYR A 165 12.92 14.48 -31.16
CA TYR A 165 13.65 13.45 -30.43
C TYR A 165 15.06 13.25 -31.01
N ALA A 166 15.18 13.17 -32.34
CA ALA A 166 16.45 13.10 -33.05
C ALA A 166 17.36 14.28 -32.69
N ASP A 167 16.83 15.50 -32.77
CA ASP A 167 17.57 16.74 -32.46
C ASP A 167 18.05 16.77 -31.00
N LYS A 168 17.20 16.34 -30.06
CA LYS A 168 17.52 16.40 -28.62
C LYS A 168 18.63 15.44 -28.21
N TYR A 169 18.70 14.27 -28.83
CA TYR A 169 19.63 13.20 -28.45
C TYR A 169 20.72 12.96 -29.50
N GLU A 170 20.77 13.80 -30.54
CA GLU A 170 21.73 13.74 -31.65
C GLU A 170 21.79 12.33 -32.28
N ILE A 171 20.62 11.81 -32.68
CA ILE A 171 20.48 10.45 -33.21
C ILE A 171 19.90 10.48 -34.63
N ASP A 172 20.39 9.58 -35.49
CA ASP A 172 19.84 9.35 -36.81
C ASP A 172 18.34 9.03 -36.78
N MET A 173 17.59 9.62 -37.71
CA MET A 173 16.13 9.44 -37.82
C MET A 173 15.70 7.97 -37.93
N GLU A 174 16.52 7.11 -38.54
CA GLU A 174 16.26 5.67 -38.68
C GLU A 174 16.25 4.95 -37.32
N ARG A 175 17.06 5.40 -36.35
CA ARG A 175 17.22 4.78 -35.03
C ARG A 175 16.32 5.37 -33.96
N VAL A 176 15.62 6.47 -34.24
CA VAL A 176 14.76 7.19 -33.29
C VAL A 176 13.73 6.29 -32.65
N ARG A 177 13.01 5.47 -33.43
CA ARG A 177 11.92 4.63 -32.91
C ARG A 177 12.42 3.61 -31.89
N THR A 178 13.51 2.92 -32.22
CA THR A 178 14.12 1.88 -31.39
C THR A 178 14.73 2.48 -30.14
N HIS A 179 15.45 3.60 -30.27
CA HIS A 179 16.07 4.30 -29.15
C HIS A 179 15.03 4.88 -28.18
N ARG A 180 13.97 5.53 -28.70
CA ARG A 180 12.85 6.03 -27.90
C ARG A 180 12.19 4.90 -27.12
N SER A 181 11.86 3.80 -27.78
CA SER A 181 11.18 2.67 -27.15
C SER A 181 12.00 2.09 -25.99
N ARG A 182 13.33 1.98 -26.17
CA ARG A 182 14.26 1.56 -25.11
C ARG A 182 14.34 2.58 -23.96
N LYS A 183 14.35 3.89 -24.25
CA LYS A 183 14.31 4.94 -23.22
C LYS A 183 13.00 4.94 -22.42
N VAL A 184 11.86 4.78 -23.09
CA VAL A 184 10.56 4.59 -22.42
C VAL A 184 10.59 3.35 -21.55
N ALA A 185 11.10 2.23 -22.05
CA ALA A 185 11.23 0.99 -21.29
C ALA A 185 12.11 1.15 -20.05
N MET A 186 13.20 1.91 -20.14
CA MET A 186 14.05 2.19 -18.98
C MET A 186 13.30 3.01 -17.92
N PHE A 187 12.55 4.04 -18.31
CA PHE A 187 11.77 4.81 -17.35
C PHE A 187 10.68 3.98 -16.67
N LEU A 188 9.89 3.21 -17.45
CA LEU A 188 8.87 2.31 -16.89
C LEU A 188 9.49 1.18 -16.05
N GLY A 189 10.63 0.65 -16.45
CA GLY A 189 11.39 -0.35 -15.70
C GLY A 189 11.97 0.21 -14.39
N SER A 190 12.43 1.46 -14.38
CA SER A 190 12.82 2.15 -13.15
C SER A 190 11.65 2.31 -12.19
N THR A 191 10.47 2.69 -12.69
CA THR A 191 9.24 2.72 -11.88
C THR A 191 8.94 1.33 -11.29
N LEU A 192 9.06 0.26 -12.09
CA LEU A 192 8.77 -1.10 -11.65
C LEU A 192 9.74 -1.57 -10.57
N PHE A 193 11.02 -1.24 -10.72
CA PHE A 193 12.04 -1.51 -9.72
C PHE A 193 11.74 -0.81 -8.39
N LEU A 194 11.41 0.49 -8.44
CA LEU A 194 11.06 1.27 -7.24
C LEU A 194 9.78 0.75 -6.57
N ALA A 195 8.78 0.33 -7.34
CA ALA A 195 7.57 -0.29 -6.82
C ALA A 195 7.85 -1.65 -6.15
N THR A 196 8.75 -2.44 -6.74
CA THR A 196 9.18 -3.72 -6.18
C THR A 196 9.93 -3.52 -4.87
N LEU A 197 10.83 -2.52 -4.81
CA LEU A 197 11.51 -2.11 -3.60
C LEU A 197 10.49 -1.70 -2.52
N PHE A 198 9.50 -0.88 -2.88
CA PHE A 198 8.43 -0.45 -1.97
C PHE A 198 7.68 -1.62 -1.34
N LEU A 199 7.16 -2.55 -2.15
CA LEU A 199 6.43 -3.71 -1.63
C LEU A 199 7.33 -4.64 -0.82
N THR A 200 8.59 -4.83 -1.24
CA THR A 200 9.54 -5.66 -0.50
C THR A 200 9.77 -5.11 0.90
N LEU A 201 10.02 -3.80 1.02
CA LEU A 201 10.17 -3.14 2.31
C LEU A 201 8.91 -3.24 3.17
N LYS A 202 7.71 -3.22 2.57
CA LYS A 202 6.45 -3.44 3.29
C LYS A 202 6.27 -4.87 3.80
N MET A 203 6.62 -5.87 2.99
CA MET A 203 6.58 -7.26 3.43
C MET A 203 7.58 -7.52 4.56
N ILE A 204 8.74 -6.87 4.49
CA ILE A 204 9.75 -6.92 5.57
C ILE A 204 9.18 -6.29 6.85
N GLU A 205 8.63 -5.07 6.77
CA GLU A 205 8.02 -4.37 7.91
C GLU A 205 6.92 -5.20 8.59
N TRP A 206 6.08 -5.88 7.82
CA TRP A 206 4.95 -6.63 8.38
C TRP A 206 5.35 -7.98 8.96
N PHE A 207 6.25 -8.72 8.30
CA PHE A 207 6.43 -10.15 8.57
C PHE A 207 7.84 -10.58 8.94
N ILE A 208 8.88 -9.84 8.56
CA ILE A 208 10.27 -10.32 8.65
C ILE A 208 11.08 -9.53 9.68
N GLY A 209 10.99 -8.20 9.65
CA GLY A 209 11.91 -7.33 10.38
C GLY A 209 13.26 -7.21 9.67
N PHE A 210 14.17 -6.39 10.19
CA PHE A 210 15.50 -6.23 9.60
C PHE A 210 16.61 -6.14 10.66
N PRO A 211 17.75 -6.81 10.44
CA PRO A 211 18.90 -6.67 11.32
C PRO A 211 19.54 -5.29 11.14
N THR A 212 19.89 -4.62 12.23
CA THR A 212 20.67 -3.38 12.17
C THR A 212 22.16 -3.73 12.18
N PRO A 213 22.93 -3.45 11.10
CA PRO A 213 24.36 -3.78 11.08
C PRO A 213 25.12 -2.99 12.15
N GLY A 214 26.10 -3.63 12.79
CA GLY A 214 26.77 -3.22 14.03
C GLY A 214 26.99 -1.71 14.27
N PRO A 215 27.50 -0.91 13.32
CA PRO A 215 27.69 0.53 13.53
C PRO A 215 26.40 1.33 13.76
N LEU A 216 25.25 0.76 13.38
CA LEU A 216 23.91 1.35 13.51
C LEU A 216 23.15 0.83 14.73
N THR A 217 23.65 -0.21 15.40
CA THR A 217 23.03 -0.79 16.61
C THR A 217 23.00 0.21 17.77
N ASP A 218 24.07 0.99 17.95
CA ASP A 218 24.16 2.03 18.99
C ASP A 218 23.18 3.19 18.73
N LEU A 219 22.80 3.40 17.47
CA LEU A 219 21.80 4.39 17.07
C LEU A 219 20.37 3.84 17.19
N ASN A 220 20.19 2.52 17.33
CA ASN A 220 18.90 1.84 17.50
C ASN A 220 18.67 1.41 18.95
N HIS A 221 19.02 2.27 19.91
CA HIS A 221 18.85 2.01 21.35
C HIS A 221 19.51 0.71 21.84
N GLY A 222 20.53 0.19 21.13
CA GLY A 222 21.22 -1.06 21.48
C GLY A 222 20.52 -2.34 21.01
N HIS A 223 19.38 -2.25 20.31
CA HIS A 223 18.73 -3.41 19.72
C HIS A 223 19.40 -3.80 18.40
N SER A 224 19.85 -5.06 18.31
CA SER A 224 20.54 -5.61 17.13
C SER A 224 19.61 -5.95 15.96
N GLU A 225 18.31 -6.02 16.21
CA GLU A 225 17.29 -6.34 15.24
C GLU A 225 16.05 -5.48 15.45
N ILE A 226 15.39 -5.15 14.34
CA ILE A 226 14.09 -4.50 14.33
C ILE A 226 13.04 -5.56 14.06
N ALA A 227 12.19 -5.78 15.06
CA ALA A 227 11.10 -6.73 15.00
C ALA A 227 10.04 -6.28 13.99
N SER A 228 9.42 -7.26 13.35
CA SER A 228 8.25 -7.06 12.50
C SER A 228 6.98 -6.82 13.32
N LEU A 229 5.97 -6.19 12.73
CA LEU A 229 4.65 -6.04 13.38
C LEU A 229 4.05 -7.40 13.78
N TYR A 230 4.29 -8.44 13.00
CA TYR A 230 3.86 -9.80 13.31
C TYR A 230 4.56 -10.37 14.54
N SER A 231 5.89 -10.24 14.63
CA SER A 231 6.67 -10.72 15.77
C SER A 231 6.40 -9.94 17.06
N GLU A 232 6.04 -8.66 16.95
CA GLU A 232 5.56 -7.83 18.07
C GLU A 232 4.14 -8.23 18.53
N GLY A 233 3.44 -9.10 17.79
CA GLY A 233 2.07 -9.49 18.10
C GLY A 233 1.02 -8.44 17.72
N TYR A 234 1.40 -7.37 17.01
CA TYR A 234 0.48 -6.36 16.48
C TYR A 234 -0.29 -6.93 15.28
N THR A 235 -1.36 -7.69 15.57
CA THR A 235 -2.15 -8.42 14.56
C THR A 235 -3.65 -8.14 14.69
N ILE A 236 -4.39 -8.34 13.61
CA ILE A 236 -5.85 -8.12 13.55
C ILE A 236 -6.62 -8.98 14.57
N HIS A 237 -6.06 -10.12 14.99
CA HIS A 237 -6.69 -11.06 15.92
C HIS A 237 -6.18 -10.93 17.36
N ALA A 238 -5.26 -10.01 17.65
CA ALA A 238 -4.73 -9.79 18.98
C ALA A 238 -5.76 -9.06 19.87
N ASN A 239 -6.50 -9.83 20.67
CA ASN A 239 -7.41 -9.32 21.70
C ASN A 239 -6.70 -8.98 23.02
N SER A 240 -5.44 -9.41 23.17
CA SER A 240 -4.59 -9.08 24.31
C SER A 240 -3.19 -8.77 23.79
N TYR A 241 -2.85 -7.49 23.78
CA TYR A 241 -1.56 -6.97 23.36
C TYR A 241 -0.92 -6.22 24.53
N GLN A 242 0.33 -6.52 24.87
CA GLN A 242 1.01 -5.82 25.95
C GLN A 242 1.33 -4.39 25.50
N HIS A 243 0.76 -3.39 26.18
CA HIS A 243 1.16 -2.01 25.95
C HIS A 243 2.57 -1.81 26.51
N TYR A 244 3.44 -1.26 25.69
CA TYR A 244 4.80 -0.89 26.08
C TYR A 244 4.84 0.62 26.21
N ALA A 245 5.27 1.17 27.34
CA ALA A 245 5.51 2.61 27.42
C ALA A 245 6.81 2.92 26.65
N TYR A 246 6.73 3.05 25.32
CA TYR A 246 7.84 3.57 24.52
C TYR A 246 7.82 5.08 24.64
N ASP A 247 8.64 5.63 25.56
CA ASP A 247 8.89 7.06 25.53
C ASP A 247 9.68 7.38 24.24
N THR A 248 9.02 8.05 23.31
CA THR A 248 9.61 8.53 22.06
C THR A 248 10.61 9.69 22.27
N SER A 249 10.87 10.10 23.51
CA SER A 249 11.86 11.13 23.84
C SER A 249 13.22 10.52 24.23
N TYR A 250 14.20 10.90 23.43
CA TYR A 250 15.60 10.52 23.46
C TYR A 250 16.27 10.74 24.84
N HIS A 251 17.02 9.74 25.31
CA HIS A 251 17.96 9.77 26.46
C HIS A 251 17.38 10.15 27.84
N ASP A 252 16.64 9.25 28.47
CA ASP A 252 16.95 8.78 29.83
C ASP A 252 16.03 7.58 30.15
N GLY A 253 16.31 6.84 31.22
CA GLY A 253 15.70 5.55 31.53
C GLY A 253 14.17 5.47 31.46
N HIS A 254 13.69 4.23 31.29
CA HIS A 254 12.29 3.78 31.25
C HIS A 254 11.49 4.08 32.54
N ASP A 255 11.48 5.32 33.01
CA ASP A 255 10.83 5.68 34.25
C ASP A 255 9.43 6.24 33.96
N ILE A 256 8.43 5.48 34.38
CA ILE A 256 7.03 5.93 34.43
C ILE A 256 7.01 7.27 35.18
N PRO A 257 6.40 8.33 34.61
CA PRO A 257 6.41 9.66 35.21
C PRO A 257 6.01 9.62 36.68
N HIS A 258 6.85 10.16 37.56
CA HIS A 258 6.64 10.10 39.01
C HIS A 258 5.37 10.82 39.49
N ASP A 259 4.83 11.72 38.67
CA ASP A 259 3.57 12.43 38.88
C ASP A 259 2.35 11.68 38.34
N SER A 260 2.53 10.55 37.63
CA SER A 260 1.43 9.73 37.13
C SER A 260 0.71 8.99 38.26
N ALA A 261 -0.60 8.76 38.06
CA ALA A 261 -1.40 7.94 38.96
C ALA A 261 -0.84 6.51 39.04
N LEU A 262 -0.43 5.94 37.90
CA LEU A 262 0.22 4.63 37.84
C LEU A 262 1.42 4.54 38.77
N TYR A 263 2.32 5.53 38.77
CA TYR A 263 3.50 5.51 39.64
C TYR A 263 3.12 5.42 41.13
N SER A 264 2.14 6.20 41.57
CA SER A 264 1.63 6.16 42.95
C SER A 264 1.01 4.80 43.30
N MET A 265 0.31 4.17 42.36
CA MET A 265 -0.31 2.86 42.50
C MET A 265 0.72 1.73 42.54
N MET A 266 1.79 1.83 41.74
CA MET A 266 2.93 0.90 41.79
C MET A 266 3.61 0.96 43.16
N GLN A 267 3.84 2.15 43.72
CA GLN A 267 4.37 2.32 45.07
C GLN A 267 3.45 1.76 46.15
N ALA A 268 2.13 1.88 45.97
CA ALA A 268 1.13 1.29 46.85
C ALA A 268 1.01 -0.24 46.70
N GLY A 269 1.70 -0.84 45.74
CA GLY A 269 1.70 -2.28 45.49
C GLY A 269 0.46 -2.82 44.77
N THR A 270 -0.39 -1.95 44.20
CA THR A 270 -1.60 -2.39 43.47
C THR A 270 -1.33 -2.80 42.03
N HIS A 271 -0.24 -2.30 41.43
CA HIS A 271 0.21 -2.64 40.08
C HIS A 271 1.72 -2.96 40.06
N PRO A 272 2.18 -4.02 40.76
CA PRO A 272 3.60 -4.24 41.01
C PRO A 272 4.45 -4.46 39.75
N GLY A 273 3.84 -4.72 38.58
CA GLY A 273 4.54 -4.87 37.30
C GLY A 273 4.33 -3.75 36.28
N GLY A 274 3.34 -2.86 36.48
CA GLY A 274 3.01 -1.83 35.49
C GLY A 274 2.76 -2.39 34.08
N VAL A 275 2.12 -3.57 33.96
CA VAL A 275 1.86 -4.24 32.68
C VAL A 275 0.38 -4.15 32.33
N MET A 276 0.03 -3.35 31.33
CA MET A 276 -1.34 -3.26 30.82
C MET A 276 -1.51 -4.09 29.55
N MET A 277 -2.63 -4.81 29.44
CA MET A 277 -3.04 -5.48 28.22
C MET A 277 -4.10 -4.65 27.50
N ALA A 278 -3.91 -4.39 26.21
CA ALA A 278 -4.81 -3.63 25.34
C ALA A 278 -5.49 -4.54 24.29
N ASP A 279 -6.76 -4.26 23.99
CA ASP A 279 -7.45 -4.81 22.82
C ASP A 279 -7.19 -3.91 21.60
N ILE A 280 -6.22 -4.32 20.77
CA ILE A 280 -5.74 -3.52 19.63
C ILE A 280 -6.46 -3.84 18.32
N ARG A 281 -7.50 -4.69 18.33
CA ARG A 281 -8.14 -5.19 17.10
C ARG A 281 -8.62 -4.06 16.19
N VAL A 282 -9.14 -2.97 16.75
CA VAL A 282 -9.59 -1.80 15.97
C VAL A 282 -8.41 -1.06 15.32
N GLY A 283 -7.35 -0.79 16.09
CA GLY A 283 -6.13 -0.14 15.58
C GLY A 283 -5.45 -0.98 14.50
N ALA A 284 -5.21 -2.26 14.79
CA ALA A 284 -4.61 -3.19 13.86
C ALA A 284 -5.47 -3.40 12.59
N SER A 285 -6.78 -3.57 12.73
CA SER A 285 -7.68 -3.74 11.57
C SER A 285 -7.66 -2.51 10.68
N THR A 286 -7.81 -1.31 11.24
CA THR A 286 -7.82 -0.07 10.45
C THR A 286 -6.48 0.17 9.76
N PHE A 287 -5.36 -0.16 10.42
CA PHE A 287 -4.03 -0.13 9.82
C PHE A 287 -3.89 -1.12 8.66
N PHE A 288 -4.02 -2.43 8.91
CA PHE A 288 -3.77 -3.48 7.91
C PHE A 288 -4.78 -3.46 6.76
N VAL A 289 -6.05 -3.13 7.00
CA VAL A 289 -7.04 -3.00 5.92
C VAL A 289 -6.68 -1.81 5.02
N THR A 290 -6.27 -0.68 5.58
CA THR A 290 -5.93 0.51 4.78
C THR A 290 -4.63 0.32 4.01
N THR A 291 -3.56 -0.09 4.70
CA THR A 291 -2.24 -0.32 4.09
C THR A 291 -2.23 -1.55 3.18
N GLY A 292 -2.98 -2.60 3.51
CA GLY A 292 -3.24 -3.78 2.68
C GLY A 292 -3.98 -3.44 1.40
N THR A 293 -5.06 -2.66 1.49
CA THR A 293 -5.79 -2.20 0.29
C THR A 293 -4.88 -1.38 -0.62
N HIS A 294 -4.06 -0.48 -0.06
CA HIS A 294 -3.04 0.24 -0.84
C HIS A 294 -2.02 -0.71 -1.48
N GLY A 295 -1.49 -1.68 -0.72
CA GLY A 295 -0.55 -2.68 -1.24
C GLY A 295 -1.11 -3.49 -2.41
N VAL A 296 -2.40 -3.87 -2.37
CA VAL A 296 -3.10 -4.53 -3.49
C VAL A 296 -3.16 -3.63 -4.72
N HIS A 297 -3.42 -2.33 -4.54
CA HIS A 297 -3.40 -1.36 -5.64
C HIS A 297 -2.01 -1.20 -6.26
N VAL A 298 -0.97 -1.13 -5.44
CA VAL A 298 0.43 -1.09 -5.91
C VAL A 298 0.74 -2.36 -6.72
N LEU A 299 0.37 -3.54 -6.21
CA LEU A 299 0.58 -4.81 -6.88
C LEU A 299 -0.16 -4.89 -8.24
N ALA A 300 -1.43 -4.48 -8.28
CA ALA A 300 -2.19 -4.41 -9.53
C ALA A 300 -1.53 -3.45 -10.54
N GLY A 301 -1.05 -2.30 -10.06
CA GLY A 301 -0.27 -1.36 -10.86
C GLY A 301 1.03 -1.95 -11.39
N MET A 302 1.75 -2.72 -10.57
CA MET A 302 2.99 -3.40 -10.98
C MET A 302 2.76 -4.41 -12.10
N ILE A 303 1.64 -5.14 -12.08
CA ILE A 303 1.26 -6.05 -13.18
C ILE A 303 1.08 -5.26 -14.49
N GLY A 304 0.34 -4.15 -14.43
CA GLY A 304 0.16 -3.25 -15.58
C GLY A 304 1.47 -2.65 -16.09
N LEU A 305 2.32 -2.21 -15.17
CA LEU A 305 3.62 -1.62 -15.45
C LEU A 305 4.60 -2.61 -16.05
N ALA A 306 4.63 -3.86 -15.57
CA ALA A 306 5.42 -4.94 -16.15
C ALA A 306 4.99 -5.20 -17.60
N TYR A 307 3.69 -5.29 -17.86
CA TYR A 307 3.16 -5.43 -19.21
C TYR A 307 3.59 -4.26 -20.13
N MET A 308 3.44 -3.02 -19.67
CA MET A 308 3.82 -1.84 -20.46
C MET A 308 5.33 -1.78 -20.70
N THR A 309 6.15 -2.17 -19.71
CA THR A 309 7.60 -2.27 -19.86
C THR A 309 7.96 -3.28 -20.95
N LEU A 310 7.33 -4.46 -20.95
CA LEU A 310 7.52 -5.46 -22.01
C LEU A 310 7.04 -4.96 -23.38
N LYS A 311 5.91 -4.24 -23.45
CA LYS A 311 5.43 -3.60 -24.68
C LYS A 311 6.42 -2.55 -25.20
N ALA A 312 7.02 -1.77 -24.31
CA ALA A 312 8.05 -0.79 -24.64
C ALA A 312 9.31 -1.44 -25.20
N LEU A 313 9.78 -2.52 -24.58
CA LEU A 313 10.96 -3.28 -25.04
C LEU A 313 10.77 -3.87 -26.44
N ARG A 314 9.53 -4.20 -26.82
CA ARG A 314 9.17 -4.71 -28.16
C ARG A 314 8.97 -3.61 -29.21
N GLY A 315 9.24 -2.35 -28.89
CA GLY A 315 9.06 -1.24 -29.83
C GLY A 315 7.62 -0.76 -30.00
N GLY A 316 6.75 -1.10 -29.04
CA GLY A 316 5.32 -0.84 -29.08
C GLY A 316 4.91 0.59 -28.73
N TYR A 317 5.85 1.53 -28.52
CA TYR A 317 5.53 2.93 -28.18
C TYR A 317 6.12 3.95 -29.17
N GLY A 318 5.26 4.85 -29.61
CA GLY A 318 5.50 5.99 -30.49
C GLY A 318 4.50 7.12 -30.18
N PRO A 319 4.58 8.24 -30.91
CA PRO A 319 3.84 9.46 -30.57
C PRO A 319 2.32 9.29 -30.63
N SER A 320 1.83 8.39 -31.49
CA SER A 320 0.40 8.12 -31.69
C SER A 320 -0.20 7.11 -30.71
N ASN A 321 0.60 6.27 -30.05
CA ASN A 321 0.09 5.16 -29.22
C ASN A 321 0.56 5.22 -27.75
N ALA A 322 1.00 6.40 -27.31
CA ALA A 322 1.42 6.68 -25.93
C ALA A 322 0.24 6.86 -24.94
N VAL A 323 -1.01 6.75 -25.42
CA VAL A 323 -2.23 6.99 -24.64
C VAL A 323 -2.34 6.05 -23.43
N SER A 324 -1.97 4.77 -23.59
CA SER A 324 -1.94 3.82 -22.47
C SER A 324 -1.00 4.23 -21.32
N ILE A 325 0.12 4.90 -21.63
CA ILE A 325 1.03 5.45 -20.61
C ILE A 325 0.38 6.62 -19.87
N GLU A 326 -0.43 7.43 -20.56
CA GLU A 326 -1.16 8.53 -19.93
C GLU A 326 -2.19 8.02 -18.93
N TYR A 327 -3.01 7.04 -19.30
CA TYR A 327 -4.05 6.50 -18.41
C TYR A 327 -3.45 5.75 -17.22
N PHE A 328 -2.43 4.92 -17.48
CA PHE A 328 -1.70 4.27 -16.41
C PHE A 328 -0.99 5.28 -15.50
N GLY A 329 -0.48 6.38 -16.04
CA GLY A 329 0.13 7.43 -15.24
C GLY A 329 -0.87 8.11 -14.28
N LEU A 330 -2.11 8.33 -14.71
CA LEU A 330 -3.17 8.82 -13.81
C LEU A 330 -3.42 7.84 -12.64
N TYR A 331 -3.47 6.53 -12.94
CA TYR A 331 -3.59 5.49 -11.91
C TYR A 331 -2.42 5.52 -10.93
N TRP A 332 -1.19 5.53 -11.45
CA TRP A 332 0.00 5.44 -10.62
C TRP A 332 0.17 6.67 -9.72
N HIS A 333 -0.13 7.87 -10.24
CA HIS A 333 -0.13 9.10 -9.45
C HIS A 333 -1.19 9.08 -8.35
N PHE A 334 -2.35 8.46 -8.59
CA PHE A 334 -3.34 8.26 -7.55
C PHE A 334 -2.82 7.35 -6.44
N VAL A 335 -2.21 6.21 -6.79
CA VAL A 335 -1.64 5.27 -5.79
C VAL A 335 -0.52 5.94 -4.97
N ASP A 336 0.29 6.79 -5.59
CA ASP A 336 1.32 7.59 -4.93
C ASP A 336 0.70 8.63 -3.97
N LEU A 337 -0.30 9.38 -4.43
CA LEU A 337 -1.02 10.36 -3.60
C LEU A 337 -1.65 9.70 -2.37
N VAL A 338 -2.26 8.53 -2.53
CA VAL A 338 -2.80 7.77 -1.40
C VAL A 338 -1.70 7.42 -0.40
N TRP A 339 -0.51 6.99 -0.86
CA TRP A 339 0.60 6.71 0.05
C TRP A 339 1.08 7.95 0.83
N VAL A 340 1.18 9.09 0.14
CA VAL A 340 1.55 10.37 0.76
C VAL A 340 0.55 10.78 1.85
N LEU A 341 -0.70 10.30 1.81
CA LEU A 341 -1.66 10.43 2.90
C LEU A 341 -1.56 9.30 3.94
N VAL A 342 -1.38 8.05 3.52
CA VAL A 342 -1.22 6.91 4.46
C VAL A 342 -0.06 7.13 5.42
N PHE A 343 1.08 7.60 4.92
CA PHE A 343 2.28 7.80 5.73
C PHE A 343 2.04 8.73 6.93
N PRO A 344 1.63 10.01 6.79
CA PRO A 344 1.41 10.87 7.94
C PRO A 344 0.28 10.38 8.86
N PHE A 345 -0.82 9.86 8.33
CA PHE A 345 -1.97 9.45 9.15
C PHE A 345 -1.71 8.19 9.98
N PHE A 346 -0.95 7.21 9.45
CA PHE A 346 -0.77 5.92 10.11
C PHE A 346 0.64 5.69 10.67
N TYR A 347 1.63 6.49 10.27
CA TYR A 347 3.02 6.37 10.73
C TYR A 347 3.47 7.54 11.62
N LEU A 348 2.81 8.71 11.54
CA LEU A 348 3.19 9.90 12.32
C LEU A 348 2.12 10.39 13.30
N PHE A 349 0.84 10.09 13.06
CA PHE A 349 -0.31 10.65 13.79
C PHE A 349 -0.99 9.67 14.75
#